data_AF-A0A1G3JDK6-F1
#
_entry.id   AF-A0A1G3JDK6-F1
#
_cell.length_a   1.000
_cell.length_b   1.000
_cell.length_c   1.000
_cell.angle_alpha   90.00
_cell.angle_beta   90.00
_cell.angle_gamma   90.00
#
_symmetry.space_group_name_H-M   'P 1'
#
loop_
_entity.id
_entity.type
_entity.pdbx_description
1 polymer ?
#
loop_
_entity_poly.entity_id
_entity_poly.type
_entity_poly.pdbx_seq_one_letter_code
_entity_poly.pdbx_strand_id
1 'polypeptide(L)'
;MMKLLDETSALDAIHTLLAGADHARLAVAFWGKGAIGRLGLDRPGLSLEILCNLDSGACNPAELRKLLDLPGIELRSDPALHAKVYWTAGGAVLGSSNASANGLALESGAATGWHEANISITDPDVLTDIDAWFTGLFQAGYSVRTDDLDRAALIWKARTRQAPTGRRLASSLFEAWQTAPRHAIWKRVKVVWWREDLSPEDHAWIDGEIADGRLDSAVGAYEGWNDHIAPGDLLIDFDVSGKKPAFSGTWKAVPGGGRERLRLVLPVARLALQALGQFPVSGQEQAALAAIAAVAVAKHGDGDGNAIVGFADAMALISEQAGSSLARAFDRAMQHIYDEATTFGYRPTFFLKMLAEHGGVETARRLVRGSATSGFETLWEHGRLDLSVEALILQPQWRELFSDEEAKIARRRLKDFGYAPDSKPAGGN
;
A
#
# COMPACT_ATOMS: atom_id res chain seq x y z
N MET A 1 -25.76 12.23 -33.94
CA MET A 1 -24.63 11.26 -34.11
C MET A 1 -24.01 11.02 -32.75
N MET A 2 -23.61 9.77 -32.45
CA MET A 2 -22.92 9.44 -31.20
C MET A 2 -21.53 8.89 -31.49
N LYS A 3 -20.52 9.32 -30.73
CA LYS A 3 -19.14 8.83 -30.87
C LYS A 3 -18.49 8.65 -29.51
N LEU A 4 -17.88 7.48 -29.28
CA LEU A 4 -17.07 7.17 -28.12
C LEU A 4 -15.81 8.05 -28.10
N LEU A 5 -15.49 8.59 -26.93
CA LEU A 5 -14.32 9.39 -26.65
C LEU A 5 -13.58 8.75 -25.46
N ASP A 6 -12.32 8.45 -25.67
CA ASP A 6 -11.43 7.88 -24.65
C ASP A 6 -10.64 8.99 -23.93
N GLU A 7 -9.72 8.59 -23.06
CA GLU A 7 -8.81 9.50 -22.36
C GLU A 7 -8.01 10.42 -23.31
N THR A 8 -7.70 9.99 -24.54
CA THR A 8 -6.89 10.79 -25.46
C THR A 8 -7.69 11.84 -26.24
N SER A 9 -9.01 11.64 -26.36
CA SER A 9 -9.86 12.43 -27.27
C SER A 9 -10.97 13.21 -26.55
N ALA A 10 -11.28 12.88 -25.30
CA ALA A 10 -12.35 13.53 -24.55
C ALA A 10 -12.10 15.03 -24.32
N LEU A 11 -10.88 15.41 -23.90
CA LEU A 11 -10.55 16.81 -23.62
C LEU A 11 -10.71 17.69 -24.86
N ASP A 12 -10.14 17.27 -26.00
CA ASP A 12 -10.22 18.02 -27.25
C ASP A 12 -11.67 18.17 -27.73
N ALA A 13 -12.49 17.12 -27.58
CA ALA A 13 -13.90 17.15 -27.95
C ALA A 13 -14.70 18.09 -27.03
N ILE A 14 -14.49 18.05 -25.71
CA ILE A 14 -15.13 18.95 -24.76
C ILE A 14 -14.70 20.40 -25.02
N HIS A 15 -13.41 20.65 -25.21
CA HIS A 15 -12.88 21.99 -25.50
C HIS A 15 -13.48 22.53 -26.80
N THR A 16 -13.54 21.73 -27.86
CA THR A 16 -14.15 22.12 -29.14
C THR A 16 -15.64 22.42 -28.99
N LEU A 17 -16.37 21.57 -28.24
CA LEU A 17 -17.79 21.77 -27.95
C LEU A 17 -18.02 23.12 -27.24
N LEU A 18 -17.22 23.41 -26.22
CA LEU A 18 -17.36 24.61 -25.40
C LEU A 18 -16.88 25.87 -26.13
N ALA A 19 -15.84 25.78 -26.96
CA ALA A 19 -15.30 26.92 -27.72
C ALA A 19 -16.29 27.47 -28.76
N GLY A 20 -17.20 26.63 -29.26
CA GLY A 20 -18.19 27.00 -30.28
C GLY A 20 -19.49 27.60 -29.75
N ALA A 21 -19.69 27.71 -28.43
CA ALA A 21 -20.99 28.05 -27.84
C ALA A 21 -20.97 29.35 -27.03
N ASP A 22 -21.98 30.21 -27.15
CA ASP A 22 -22.10 31.40 -26.28
C ASP A 22 -22.74 31.07 -24.92
N HIS A 23 -23.36 29.88 -24.81
CA HIS A 23 -23.94 29.36 -23.58
C HIS A 23 -23.64 27.87 -23.42
N ALA A 24 -23.28 27.47 -22.21
CA ALA A 24 -23.06 26.05 -21.87
C ALA A 24 -23.50 25.71 -20.45
N ARG A 25 -23.82 24.43 -20.24
CA ARG A 25 -24.26 23.86 -18.97
C ARG A 25 -23.35 22.71 -18.57
N LEU A 26 -22.80 22.76 -17.37
CA LEU A 26 -21.83 21.78 -16.89
C LEU A 26 -22.33 21.16 -15.58
N ALA A 27 -22.88 19.95 -15.64
CA ALA A 27 -23.14 19.13 -14.45
C ALA A 27 -21.95 18.19 -14.22
N VAL A 28 -20.94 18.69 -13.52
CA VAL A 28 -19.68 17.99 -13.30
C VAL A 28 -19.37 17.96 -11.82
N ALA A 29 -19.42 16.76 -11.24
CA ALA A 29 -19.32 16.55 -9.81
C ALA A 29 -18.03 17.15 -9.22
N PHE A 30 -16.87 16.90 -9.84
CA PHE A 30 -15.56 17.23 -9.27
C PHE A 30 -14.74 18.16 -10.16
N TRP A 31 -14.08 19.13 -9.52
CA TRP A 31 -13.29 20.16 -10.17
C TRP A 31 -11.85 20.21 -9.63
N GLY A 32 -10.86 20.16 -10.52
CA GLY A 32 -9.44 20.15 -10.19
C GLY A 32 -8.73 21.47 -10.52
N LYS A 33 -7.48 21.60 -10.07
CA LYS A 33 -6.64 22.76 -10.41
C LYS A 33 -6.41 22.84 -11.92
N GLY A 34 -6.59 24.03 -12.51
CA GLY A 34 -6.36 24.31 -13.93
C GLY A 34 -7.48 23.86 -14.86
N ALA A 35 -8.65 23.48 -14.32
CA ALA A 35 -9.80 23.07 -15.12
C ALA A 35 -10.32 24.20 -16.01
N ILE A 36 -10.35 25.44 -15.50
CA ILE A 36 -10.90 26.60 -16.22
C ILE A 36 -10.17 26.82 -17.54
N GLY A 37 -8.85 26.96 -17.49
CA GLY A 37 -8.04 27.21 -18.68
C GLY A 37 -7.99 26.03 -19.65
N ARG A 38 -8.08 24.79 -19.15
CA ARG A 38 -8.11 23.59 -20.01
C ARG A 38 -9.42 23.46 -20.78
N LEU A 39 -10.52 23.87 -20.17
CA LEU A 39 -11.85 23.84 -20.78
C LEU A 39 -12.14 25.15 -21.56
N GLY A 40 -11.25 26.14 -21.50
CA GLY A 40 -11.42 27.43 -22.19
C GLY A 40 -12.59 28.26 -21.66
N LEU A 41 -12.87 28.17 -20.35
CA LEU A 41 -14.04 28.82 -19.73
C LEU A 41 -13.82 30.32 -19.43
N ASP A 42 -12.57 30.80 -19.41
CA ASP A 42 -12.17 32.17 -19.08
C ASP A 42 -12.22 33.13 -20.27
N ARG A 43 -13.16 32.91 -21.21
CA ARG A 43 -13.32 33.73 -22.41
C ARG A 43 -14.51 34.69 -22.30
N PRO A 44 -14.42 35.90 -22.87
CA PRO A 44 -15.51 36.88 -22.83
C PRO A 44 -16.72 36.40 -23.64
N GLY A 45 -17.92 36.75 -23.17
CA GLY A 45 -19.19 36.48 -23.87
C GLY A 45 -19.80 35.09 -23.62
N LEU A 46 -19.10 34.23 -22.88
CA LEU A 46 -19.61 32.90 -22.50
C LEU A 46 -20.50 33.00 -21.25
N SER A 47 -21.72 32.49 -21.34
CA SER A 47 -22.64 32.30 -20.21
C SER A 47 -22.61 30.85 -19.74
N LEU A 48 -22.27 30.59 -18.47
CA LEU A 48 -22.19 29.22 -17.92
C LEU A 48 -23.08 29.03 -16.71
N GLU A 49 -23.81 27.91 -16.72
CA GLU A 49 -24.45 27.35 -15.54
C GLU A 49 -23.67 26.10 -15.12
N ILE A 50 -23.12 26.11 -13.90
CA ILE A 50 -22.26 25.05 -13.40
C ILE A 50 -22.89 24.43 -12.16
N LEU A 51 -23.15 23.12 -12.21
CA LEU A 51 -23.55 22.32 -11.05
C LEU A 51 -22.39 21.39 -10.66
N CYS A 52 -21.96 21.48 -9.41
CA CYS A 52 -20.91 20.64 -8.84
C CYS A 52 -21.35 19.96 -7.54
N ASN A 53 -20.47 19.16 -6.94
CA ASN A 53 -20.67 18.61 -5.60
C ASN A 53 -19.60 19.17 -4.65
N LEU A 54 -19.85 20.36 -4.11
CA LEU A 54 -18.92 21.04 -3.22
C LEU A 54 -18.67 20.26 -1.92
N ASP A 55 -19.73 19.64 -1.39
CA ASP A 55 -19.74 18.89 -0.13
C ASP A 55 -18.89 17.62 -0.17
N SER A 56 -18.63 17.07 -1.36
CA SER A 56 -17.77 15.89 -1.55
C SER A 56 -16.32 16.08 -1.06
N GLY A 57 -15.86 17.33 -0.96
CA GLY A 57 -14.46 17.67 -0.72
C GLY A 57 -13.53 17.33 -1.89
N ALA A 58 -14.06 16.92 -3.04
CA ALA A 58 -13.27 16.59 -4.24
C ALA A 58 -13.13 17.77 -5.23
N CYS A 59 -13.85 18.88 -5.00
CA CYS A 59 -13.68 20.12 -5.74
C CYS A 59 -12.57 20.99 -5.13
N ASN A 60 -11.63 21.46 -5.94
CA ASN A 60 -10.60 22.41 -5.55
C ASN A 60 -11.22 23.80 -5.33
N PRO A 61 -11.29 24.32 -4.09
CA PRO A 61 -12.00 25.57 -3.82
C PRO A 61 -11.30 26.80 -4.40
N ALA A 62 -9.98 26.75 -4.58
CA ALA A 62 -9.24 27.83 -5.23
C ALA A 62 -9.54 27.92 -6.73
N GLU A 63 -9.86 26.79 -7.37
CA GLU A 63 -10.32 26.81 -8.76
C GLU A 63 -11.76 27.32 -8.86
N LEU A 64 -12.67 26.84 -8.01
CA LEU A 64 -14.07 27.31 -8.02
C LEU A 64 -14.19 28.80 -7.67
N ARG A 65 -13.31 29.34 -6.82
CA ARG A 65 -13.29 30.78 -6.53
C ARG A 65 -13.03 31.62 -7.79
N LYS A 66 -12.13 31.17 -8.67
CA LYS A 66 -11.89 31.85 -9.95
C LYS A 66 -13.11 31.79 -10.86
N LEU A 67 -13.91 30.72 -10.83
CA LEU A 67 -15.17 30.64 -11.60
C LEU A 67 -16.18 31.68 -11.12
N LEU A 68 -16.29 31.91 -9.81
CA LEU A 68 -17.18 32.94 -9.26
C LEU A 68 -16.77 34.36 -9.69
N ASP A 69 -15.47 34.59 -9.94
CA ASP A 69 -14.95 35.89 -10.36
C ASP A 69 -15.14 36.16 -11.87
N LEU A 70 -15.53 35.14 -12.66
CA LEU A 70 -15.77 35.30 -14.10
C LEU A 70 -17.18 35.85 -14.36
N PRO A 71 -17.34 36.82 -15.30
CA PRO A 71 -18.66 37.33 -15.66
C PRO A 71 -19.48 36.27 -16.39
N GLY A 72 -20.79 36.25 -16.14
CA GLY A 72 -21.71 35.32 -16.83
C GLY A 72 -21.71 33.89 -16.28
N ILE A 73 -21.14 33.66 -15.10
CA ILE A 73 -21.14 32.34 -14.43
C ILE A 73 -22.18 32.30 -13.32
N GLU A 74 -22.99 31.24 -13.30
CA GLU A 74 -23.79 30.83 -12.16
C GLU A 74 -23.30 29.47 -11.64
N LEU A 75 -22.76 29.45 -10.42
CA LEU A 75 -22.24 28.24 -9.77
C LEU A 75 -23.17 27.76 -8.65
N ARG A 76 -23.65 26.53 -8.77
CA ARG A 76 -24.49 25.85 -7.78
C ARG A 76 -23.88 24.51 -7.38
N SER A 77 -24.32 24.00 -6.24
CA SER A 77 -23.89 22.72 -5.70
C SER A 77 -25.07 21.82 -5.32
N ASP A 78 -24.93 20.53 -5.59
CA ASP A 78 -25.82 19.47 -5.15
C ASP A 78 -24.97 18.35 -4.48
N PRO A 79 -25.18 18.06 -3.19
CA PRO A 79 -24.43 17.01 -2.47
C PRO A 79 -24.58 15.60 -3.05
N ALA A 80 -25.66 15.33 -3.80
CA ALA A 80 -25.92 14.04 -4.45
C ALA A 80 -25.39 13.97 -5.89
N LEU A 81 -24.83 15.06 -6.43
CA LEU A 81 -24.33 15.06 -7.80
C LEU A 81 -23.08 14.19 -7.95
N HIS A 82 -23.15 13.21 -8.86
CA HIS A 82 -22.00 12.43 -9.32
C HIS A 82 -21.88 12.38 -10.85
N ALA A 83 -22.65 13.20 -11.57
CA ALA A 83 -22.63 13.26 -13.03
C ALA A 83 -21.37 13.95 -13.58
N LYS A 84 -21.05 13.68 -14.85
CA LYS A 84 -20.09 14.45 -15.66
C LYS A 84 -20.70 14.68 -17.04
N VAL A 85 -21.35 15.81 -17.20
CA VAL A 85 -22.03 16.23 -18.42
C VAL A 85 -21.58 17.64 -18.78
N TYR A 86 -21.13 17.80 -20.02
CA TYR A 86 -20.81 19.07 -20.65
C TYR A 86 -21.80 19.26 -21.79
N TRP A 87 -22.60 20.31 -21.77
CA TRP A 87 -23.71 20.50 -22.70
C TRP A 87 -23.70 21.91 -23.29
N THR A 88 -24.07 21.99 -24.57
CA THR A 88 -24.44 23.21 -25.30
C THR A 88 -25.66 22.91 -26.18
N ALA A 89 -26.31 23.93 -26.73
CA ALA A 89 -27.40 23.73 -27.69
C ALA A 89 -26.98 22.93 -28.95
N GLY A 90 -25.69 22.89 -29.28
CA GLY A 90 -25.15 22.20 -30.45
C GLY A 90 -24.64 20.78 -30.17
N GLY A 91 -24.51 20.37 -28.91
CA GLY A 91 -23.99 19.04 -28.56
C GLY A 91 -23.73 18.84 -27.07
N ALA A 92 -23.43 17.61 -26.71
CA ALA A 92 -23.06 17.25 -25.35
C ALA A 92 -21.93 16.20 -25.33
N VAL A 93 -21.16 16.20 -24.24
CA VAL A 93 -20.27 15.11 -23.86
C VAL A 93 -20.69 14.61 -22.49
N LEU A 94 -20.97 13.31 -22.41
CA LEU A 94 -21.40 12.64 -21.19
C LEU A 94 -20.50 11.42 -20.93
N GLY A 95 -20.05 11.22 -19.69
CA GLY A 95 -19.23 10.06 -19.37
C GLY A 95 -18.58 10.09 -17.99
N SER A 96 -17.34 9.61 -17.91
CA SER A 96 -16.56 9.51 -16.68
C SER A 96 -15.67 10.75 -16.38
N SER A 97 -15.43 11.60 -17.37
CA SER A 97 -14.45 12.70 -17.28
C SER A 97 -14.90 13.87 -16.41
N ASN A 98 -14.39 13.93 -15.18
CA ASN A 98 -14.50 15.13 -14.33
C ASN A 98 -13.62 16.28 -14.86
N ALA A 99 -13.91 17.52 -14.46
CA ALA A 99 -13.14 18.71 -14.81
C ALA A 99 -11.83 18.79 -14.00
N SER A 100 -10.89 17.85 -14.22
CA SER A 100 -9.66 17.70 -13.44
C SER A 100 -8.52 17.13 -14.27
N ALA A 101 -7.27 17.19 -13.78
CA ALA A 101 -6.11 16.63 -14.50
C ALA A 101 -6.25 15.13 -14.82
N ASN A 102 -6.80 14.36 -13.86
CA ASN A 102 -7.01 12.92 -14.03
C ASN A 102 -8.17 12.62 -14.98
N GLY A 103 -9.27 13.39 -14.87
CA GLY A 103 -10.47 13.22 -15.70
C GLY A 103 -10.34 13.73 -17.14
N LEU A 104 -9.37 14.62 -17.39
CA LEU A 104 -9.04 15.18 -18.70
C LEU A 104 -7.67 14.66 -19.21
N ALA A 105 -7.19 13.55 -18.63
CA ALA A 105 -6.07 12.73 -19.09
C ALA A 105 -4.80 13.48 -19.52
N LEU A 106 -4.17 14.19 -18.57
CA LEU A 106 -2.86 14.81 -18.80
C LEU A 106 -1.84 14.40 -17.72
N GLU A 107 -0.92 13.49 -18.08
CA GLU A 107 0.51 13.64 -17.79
C GLU A 107 1.35 13.08 -18.95
N SER A 108 2.05 13.98 -19.63
CA SER A 108 3.14 13.66 -20.54
C SER A 108 4.27 12.99 -19.76
N GLY A 109 4.47 11.68 -19.97
CA GLY A 109 5.72 10.99 -19.65
C GLY A 109 5.71 10.02 -18.46
N ALA A 110 4.64 9.88 -17.68
CA ALA A 110 4.51 8.85 -16.66
C ALA A 110 3.14 8.17 -16.74
N ALA A 111 3.12 6.87 -17.04
CA ALA A 111 1.95 6.04 -17.26
C ALA A 111 1.02 5.91 -16.03
N THR A 112 0.24 6.95 -15.71
CA THR A 112 -0.67 6.98 -14.54
C THR A 112 -2.00 7.72 -14.78
N GLY A 113 -2.48 7.83 -16.01
CA GLY A 113 -3.84 8.32 -16.31
C GLY A 113 -4.91 7.27 -16.01
N TRP A 114 -6.12 7.70 -15.59
CA TRP A 114 -7.29 6.83 -15.57
C TRP A 114 -7.74 6.58 -17.01
N HIS A 115 -8.22 5.37 -17.33
CA HIS A 115 -8.95 5.16 -18.58
C HIS A 115 -10.31 5.85 -18.45
N GLU A 116 -10.64 6.69 -19.43
CA GLU A 116 -11.87 7.47 -19.44
C GLU A 116 -12.77 6.99 -20.57
N ALA A 117 -14.08 7.01 -20.35
CA ALA A 117 -15.07 6.65 -21.35
C ALA A 117 -16.17 7.71 -21.36
N ASN A 118 -16.30 8.39 -22.49
CA ASN A 118 -17.32 9.38 -22.73
C ASN A 118 -17.98 9.16 -24.08
N ILE A 119 -19.16 9.74 -24.26
CA ILE A 119 -19.86 9.76 -25.53
C ILE A 119 -20.14 11.22 -25.90
N SER A 120 -19.77 11.59 -27.12
CA SER A 120 -20.26 12.82 -27.74
C SER A 120 -21.62 12.56 -28.35
N ILE A 121 -22.53 13.52 -28.18
CA ILE A 121 -23.95 13.43 -28.54
C ILE A 121 -24.33 14.70 -29.30
N THR A 122 -24.97 14.54 -30.46
CA THR A 122 -25.56 15.64 -31.24
C THR A 122 -27.02 15.40 -31.60
N ASP A 123 -27.65 14.42 -30.97
CA ASP A 123 -29.05 14.08 -31.17
C ASP A 123 -29.96 15.12 -30.48
N PRO A 124 -30.82 15.87 -31.21
CA PRO A 124 -31.59 16.97 -30.64
C PRO A 124 -32.55 16.57 -29.51
N ASP A 125 -33.13 15.36 -29.57
CA ASP A 125 -34.07 14.89 -28.57
C ASP A 125 -33.32 14.60 -27.26
N VAL A 126 -32.17 13.94 -27.37
CA VAL A 126 -31.30 13.67 -26.22
C VAL A 126 -30.73 14.97 -25.63
N LEU A 127 -30.38 15.96 -26.46
CA LEU A 127 -29.92 17.26 -25.98
C LEU A 127 -31.02 17.97 -25.19
N THR A 128 -32.28 17.87 -25.62
CA THR A 128 -33.44 18.43 -24.93
C THR A 128 -33.67 17.72 -23.59
N ASP A 129 -33.53 16.40 -23.54
CA ASP A 129 -33.66 15.63 -22.30
C ASP A 129 -32.56 15.97 -21.28
N ILE A 130 -31.31 16.09 -21.73
CA ILE A 130 -30.19 16.52 -20.89
C ILE A 130 -30.45 17.93 -20.35
N ASP A 131 -30.97 18.83 -21.18
CA ASP A 131 -31.27 20.21 -20.82
C ASP A 131 -32.34 20.30 -19.72
N ALA A 132 -33.44 19.55 -19.89
CA ALA A 132 -34.52 19.48 -18.91
C ALA A 132 -34.05 18.87 -17.59
N TRP A 133 -33.29 17.77 -17.66
CA TRP A 133 -32.70 17.12 -16.48
C TRP A 133 -31.73 18.06 -15.74
N PHE A 134 -30.83 18.73 -16.46
CA PHE A 134 -29.90 19.70 -15.88
C PHE A 134 -30.66 20.82 -15.20
N THR A 135 -31.66 21.40 -15.87
CA THR A 135 -32.46 22.52 -15.34
C THR A 135 -33.12 22.14 -14.01
N GLY A 136 -33.69 20.93 -13.92
CA GLY A 136 -34.29 20.44 -12.67
C GLY A 136 -33.28 20.32 -11.52
N LEU A 137 -32.12 19.71 -11.78
CA LEU A 137 -31.06 19.59 -10.77
C LEU A 137 -30.47 20.96 -10.38
N PHE A 138 -30.26 21.83 -11.37
CA PHE A 138 -29.69 23.14 -11.16
C PHE A 138 -30.59 24.00 -10.28
N GLN A 139 -31.90 23.99 -10.52
CA GLN A 139 -32.88 24.68 -9.68
C GLN A 139 -32.92 24.15 -8.24
N ALA A 140 -32.74 22.85 -8.04
CA ALA A 140 -32.73 22.21 -6.72
C ALA A 140 -31.42 22.44 -5.95
N GLY A 141 -30.28 22.56 -6.64
CA GLY A 141 -28.98 22.80 -6.02
C GLY A 141 -28.90 24.17 -5.33
N TYR A 142 -28.03 24.34 -4.34
CA TYR A 142 -27.88 25.64 -3.67
C TYR A 142 -26.82 26.51 -4.37
N SER A 143 -27.01 27.84 -4.39
CA SER A 143 -26.02 28.77 -4.93
C SER A 143 -24.75 28.79 -4.06
N VAL A 144 -23.60 28.63 -4.70
CA VAL A 144 -22.30 28.61 -4.00
C VAL A 144 -21.85 30.04 -3.70
N ARG A 145 -21.52 30.31 -2.44
CA ARG A 145 -20.99 31.59 -1.96
C ARG A 145 -19.54 31.44 -1.51
N THR A 146 -18.87 32.57 -1.31
CA THR A 146 -17.48 32.62 -0.81
C THR A 146 -17.31 31.84 0.50
N ASP A 147 -18.27 31.97 1.43
CA ASP A 147 -18.25 31.26 2.72
C ASP A 147 -18.39 29.73 2.57
N ASP A 148 -19.13 29.26 1.55
CA ASP A 148 -19.24 27.83 1.24
C ASP A 148 -17.87 27.29 0.77
N LEU A 149 -17.15 28.06 -0.05
CA LEU A 149 -15.81 27.70 -0.50
C LEU A 149 -14.78 27.66 0.63
N ASP A 150 -14.91 28.52 1.63
CA ASP A 150 -14.05 28.50 2.82
C ASP A 150 -14.29 27.24 3.66
N ARG A 151 -15.56 26.83 3.84
CA ARG A 151 -15.89 25.53 4.45
C ARG A 151 -15.36 24.37 3.63
N ALA A 152 -15.56 24.40 2.31
CA ALA A 152 -15.09 23.36 1.40
C ALA A 152 -13.57 23.22 1.41
N ALA A 153 -12.81 24.31 1.62
CA ALA A 153 -11.35 24.27 1.75
C ALA A 153 -10.86 23.44 2.93
N LEU A 154 -11.60 23.43 4.04
CA LEU A 154 -11.30 22.58 5.20
C LEU A 154 -11.49 21.10 4.85
N ILE A 155 -12.61 20.76 4.20
CA ILE A 155 -12.95 19.39 3.77
C ILE A 155 -11.96 18.89 2.71
N TRP A 156 -11.64 19.72 1.72
CA TRP A 156 -10.70 19.41 0.64
C TRP A 156 -9.27 19.17 1.16
N LYS A 157 -8.81 19.96 2.15
CA LYS A 157 -7.51 19.77 2.81
C LYS A 157 -7.46 18.47 3.64
N ALA A 158 -8.59 18.05 4.20
CA ALA A 158 -8.70 16.76 4.88
C ALA A 158 -8.66 15.59 3.86
N ARG A 159 -9.35 15.73 2.72
CA ARG A 159 -9.41 14.69 1.66
C ARG A 159 -8.12 14.54 0.85
N THR A 160 -7.37 15.61 0.59
CA THR A 160 -6.06 15.51 -0.09
C THR A 160 -5.04 14.68 0.69
N ARG A 161 -5.24 14.51 2.01
CA ARG A 161 -4.48 13.58 2.85
C ARG A 161 -4.97 12.12 2.75
N GLN A 162 -5.96 11.83 1.90
CA GLN A 162 -6.70 10.56 1.81
C GLN A 162 -6.80 9.98 0.37
N ALA A 163 -6.27 10.65 -0.65
CA ALA A 163 -6.53 10.27 -2.05
C ALA A 163 -6.01 8.84 -2.39
N PRO A 164 -6.75 8.04 -3.18
CA PRO A 164 -6.31 6.71 -3.61
C PRO A 164 -5.08 6.80 -4.51
N THR A 165 -4.15 5.86 -4.35
CA THR A 165 -2.83 5.88 -5.00
C THR A 165 -2.81 5.43 -6.46
N GLY A 166 -3.97 5.13 -7.06
CA GLY A 166 -4.05 4.58 -8.42
C GLY A 166 -3.36 3.22 -8.60
N ARG A 167 -3.00 2.55 -7.49
CA ARG A 167 -2.35 1.23 -7.48
C ARG A 167 -3.38 0.14 -7.16
N ARG A 168 -3.09 -1.09 -7.60
CA ARG A 168 -3.84 -2.29 -7.22
C ARG A 168 -4.07 -2.29 -5.70
N LEU A 169 -5.32 -2.44 -5.27
CA LEU A 169 -5.66 -2.59 -3.86
C LEU A 169 -4.90 -3.81 -3.33
N ALA A 170 -4.07 -3.58 -2.31
CA ALA A 170 -3.43 -4.67 -1.59
C ALA A 170 -4.51 -5.61 -1.05
N SER A 171 -4.27 -6.91 -1.13
CA SER A 171 -5.15 -7.95 -0.60
C SER A 171 -4.86 -8.27 0.87
N SER A 172 -3.71 -7.83 1.38
CA SER A 172 -3.26 -8.06 2.75
C SER A 172 -2.51 -6.85 3.33
N LEU A 173 -2.31 -6.86 4.65
CA LEU A 173 -1.57 -5.83 5.36
C LEU A 173 -0.09 -5.79 4.95
N PHE A 174 0.52 -6.96 4.76
CA PHE A 174 1.91 -7.08 4.32
C PHE A 174 2.09 -6.64 2.86
N GLU A 175 1.12 -6.94 1.99
CA GLU A 175 1.14 -6.42 0.61
C GLU A 175 0.99 -4.89 0.59
N ALA A 176 0.15 -4.33 1.47
CA ALA A 176 0.03 -2.89 1.63
C ALA A 176 1.35 -2.25 2.07
N TRP A 177 2.09 -2.90 2.96
CA TRP A 177 3.44 -2.47 3.36
C TRP A 177 4.44 -2.55 2.20
N GLN A 178 4.49 -3.67 1.48
CA GLN A 178 5.41 -3.84 0.35
C GLN A 178 5.17 -2.81 -0.76
N THR A 179 3.92 -2.47 -1.03
CA THR A 179 3.53 -1.52 -2.09
C THR A 179 3.75 -0.06 -1.69
N ALA A 180 3.72 0.26 -0.40
CA ALA A 180 3.86 1.63 0.10
C ALA A 180 4.61 1.72 1.45
N PRO A 181 5.86 1.24 1.57
CA PRO A 181 6.56 1.11 2.85
C PRO A 181 6.91 2.46 3.50
N ARG A 182 6.97 3.53 2.70
CA ARG A 182 7.26 4.89 3.17
C ARG A 182 6.01 5.69 3.53
N HIS A 183 4.81 5.09 3.45
CA HIS A 183 3.58 5.80 3.75
C HIS A 183 3.50 6.20 5.23
N ALA A 184 3.08 7.43 5.51
CA ALA A 184 3.08 7.96 6.88
C ALA A 184 2.14 7.21 7.85
N ILE A 185 1.14 6.49 7.32
CA ILE A 185 0.19 5.71 8.14
C ILE A 185 0.88 4.63 8.97
N TRP A 186 2.01 4.08 8.50
CA TRP A 186 2.72 3.01 9.22
C TRP A 186 3.29 3.47 10.56
N LYS A 187 3.49 4.78 10.76
CA LYS A 187 3.88 5.35 12.07
C LYS A 187 2.79 5.18 13.13
N ARG A 188 1.54 5.03 12.69
CA ARG A 188 0.33 4.86 13.51
C ARG A 188 -0.02 3.40 13.76
N VAL A 189 0.68 2.45 13.14
CA VAL A 189 0.45 1.01 13.35
C VAL A 189 1.55 0.48 14.27
N LYS A 190 1.16 -0.14 15.38
CA LYS A 190 2.07 -0.76 16.35
C LYS A 190 1.79 -2.24 16.45
N VAL A 191 2.83 -3.01 16.76
CA VAL A 191 2.73 -4.41 17.11
C VAL A 191 3.13 -4.55 18.58
N VAL A 192 2.28 -5.24 19.33
CA VAL A 192 2.34 -5.34 20.78
C VAL A 192 2.49 -6.81 21.16
N TRP A 193 3.46 -7.10 22.02
CA TRP A 193 3.61 -8.38 22.69
C TRP A 193 3.59 -8.13 24.19
N TRP A 194 2.58 -8.62 24.89
CA TRP A 194 2.43 -8.44 26.33
C TRP A 194 2.42 -9.79 27.04
N ARG A 195 3.00 -9.83 28.22
CA ARG A 195 3.07 -10.99 29.11
C ARG A 195 2.22 -10.78 30.34
N GLU A 196 2.28 -9.58 30.90
CA GLU A 196 1.54 -9.20 32.09
C GLU A 196 0.25 -8.51 31.67
N ASP A 197 -0.85 -8.96 32.27
CA ASP A 197 -2.16 -8.34 32.10
C ASP A 197 -2.26 -7.09 33.00
N LEU A 198 -3.32 -6.28 32.81
CA LEU A 198 -3.55 -5.07 33.61
C LEU A 198 -3.58 -5.38 35.10
N SER A 199 -3.11 -4.45 35.92
CA SER A 199 -3.21 -4.57 37.37
C SER A 199 -4.66 -4.82 37.83
N PRO A 200 -4.88 -5.56 38.95
CA PRO A 200 -6.22 -5.77 39.49
C PRO A 200 -6.96 -4.45 39.81
N GLU A 201 -6.19 -3.41 40.11
CA GLU A 201 -6.72 -2.08 40.41
C GLU A 201 -7.31 -1.41 39.16
N ASP A 202 -6.60 -1.51 38.03
CA ASP A 202 -7.06 -0.94 36.77
C ASP A 202 -8.17 -1.77 36.13
N HIS A 203 -8.16 -3.08 36.30
CA HIS A 203 -9.32 -3.94 35.98
C HIS A 203 -10.57 -3.48 36.72
N ALA A 204 -10.48 -3.33 38.05
CA ALA A 204 -11.63 -2.90 38.86
C ALA A 204 -12.12 -1.50 38.49
N TRP A 205 -11.22 -0.60 38.11
CA TRP A 205 -11.58 0.72 37.63
C TRP A 205 -12.34 0.66 36.30
N ILE A 206 -11.84 -0.09 35.30
CA ILE A 206 -12.51 -0.26 34.00
C ILE A 206 -13.91 -0.86 34.20
N ASP A 207 -14.03 -1.92 35.01
CA ASP A 207 -15.31 -2.57 35.29
C ASP A 207 -16.31 -1.60 35.94
N GLY A 208 -15.84 -0.75 36.86
CA GLY A 208 -16.67 0.28 37.49
C GLY A 208 -17.16 1.35 36.49
N GLU A 209 -16.29 1.81 35.60
CA GLU A 209 -16.66 2.79 34.57
C GLU A 209 -17.64 2.20 33.53
N ILE A 210 -17.51 0.91 33.19
CA ILE A 210 -18.47 0.19 32.34
C ILE A 210 -19.82 0.07 33.06
N ALA A 211 -19.82 -0.34 34.34
CA ALA A 211 -21.04 -0.49 35.14
C ALA A 211 -21.81 0.83 35.27
N ASP A 212 -21.09 1.95 35.38
CA ASP A 212 -21.66 3.29 35.44
C ASP A 212 -22.05 3.86 34.05
N GLY A 213 -21.83 3.11 32.97
CA GLY A 213 -22.16 3.50 31.60
C GLY A 213 -21.28 4.61 31.02
N ARG A 214 -20.10 4.85 31.60
CA ARG A 214 -19.14 5.86 31.14
C ARG A 214 -18.19 5.31 30.07
N LEU A 215 -17.93 4.01 30.07
CA LEU A 215 -17.14 3.31 29.05
C LEU A 215 -17.96 2.23 28.34
N ASP A 216 -17.56 1.91 27.10
CA ASP A 216 -18.12 0.81 26.34
C ASP A 216 -17.67 -0.53 26.93
N SER A 217 -18.58 -1.51 27.00
CA SER A 217 -18.28 -2.86 27.50
C SER A 217 -17.17 -3.60 26.74
N ALA A 218 -16.87 -3.20 25.52
CA ALA A 218 -15.83 -3.78 24.68
C ALA A 218 -14.47 -3.06 24.84
N VAL A 219 -14.36 -2.06 25.71
CA VAL A 219 -13.11 -1.31 25.90
C VAL A 219 -12.00 -2.23 26.44
N GLY A 220 -10.82 -2.14 25.83
CA GLY A 220 -9.58 -2.70 26.36
C GLY A 220 -8.67 -1.58 26.85
N ALA A 221 -7.55 -1.93 27.48
CA ALA A 221 -6.57 -0.95 27.90
C ALA A 221 -5.13 -1.48 27.90
N TYR A 222 -4.17 -0.56 27.86
CA TYR A 222 -2.75 -0.81 28.09
C TYR A 222 -2.26 0.05 29.23
N GLU A 223 -1.64 -0.57 30.23
CA GLU A 223 -1.01 0.09 31.37
C GLU A 223 0.43 0.50 31.00
N GLY A 224 0.83 1.73 31.33
CA GLY A 224 2.23 2.17 31.22
C GLY A 224 2.73 2.53 29.82
N TRP A 225 1.93 2.35 28.77
CA TRP A 225 2.33 2.64 27.37
C TRP A 225 1.74 3.91 26.77
N ASN A 226 1.31 4.86 27.60
CA ASN A 226 0.73 6.13 27.13
C ASN A 226 1.67 6.94 26.22
N ASP A 227 2.98 6.84 26.44
CA ASP A 227 4.02 7.51 25.64
C ASP A 227 4.31 6.78 24.32
N HIS A 228 3.98 5.48 24.24
CA HIS A 228 4.20 4.65 23.05
C HIS A 228 2.96 4.57 22.14
N ILE A 229 1.77 4.75 22.72
CA ILE A 229 0.48 4.63 22.05
C ILE A 229 -0.23 5.99 22.04
N ALA A 230 -0.24 6.64 20.88
CA ALA A 230 -0.95 7.90 20.71
C ALA A 230 -2.44 7.67 20.37
N PRO A 231 -3.34 8.63 20.68
CA PRO A 231 -4.72 8.57 20.21
C PRO A 231 -4.81 8.37 18.69
N GLY A 232 -5.67 7.44 18.27
CA GLY A 232 -5.86 7.06 16.88
C GLY A 232 -4.86 6.03 16.34
N ASP A 233 -3.86 5.62 17.12
CA ASP A 233 -2.97 4.51 16.74
C ASP A 233 -3.75 3.19 16.67
N LEU A 234 -3.27 2.31 15.80
CA LEU A 234 -3.81 0.99 15.51
C LEU A 234 -2.83 -0.06 16.04
N LEU A 235 -3.32 -1.04 16.79
CA LEU A 235 -2.51 -2.01 17.50
C LEU A 235 -2.82 -3.42 17.02
N ILE A 236 -1.78 -4.22 16.83
CA ILE A 236 -1.84 -5.65 16.57
C ILE A 236 -1.28 -6.34 17.79
N ASP A 237 -2.12 -7.09 18.49
CA ASP A 237 -1.89 -7.50 19.85
C ASP A 237 -1.61 -9.00 19.97
N PHE A 238 -0.62 -9.34 20.78
CA PHE A 238 -0.22 -10.72 21.06
C PHE A 238 0.04 -10.96 22.55
N ASP A 239 -0.61 -11.97 23.11
CA ASP A 239 -0.31 -12.54 24.41
C ASP A 239 0.93 -13.46 24.29
N VAL A 240 1.98 -13.17 25.05
CA VAL A 240 3.23 -13.95 25.15
C VAL A 240 3.47 -14.54 26.54
N SER A 241 2.44 -14.59 27.39
CA SER A 241 2.46 -15.29 28.68
C SER A 241 2.51 -16.81 28.52
N GLY A 242 1.91 -17.33 27.43
CA GLY A 242 1.87 -18.75 27.11
C GLY A 242 3.16 -19.32 26.50
N LYS A 243 3.17 -20.63 26.24
CA LYS A 243 4.29 -21.34 25.57
C LYS A 243 4.57 -20.84 24.15
N LYS A 244 3.56 -20.29 23.48
CA LYS A 244 3.64 -19.72 22.14
C LYS A 244 2.89 -18.39 22.15
N PRO A 245 3.42 -17.35 21.47
CA PRO A 245 2.68 -16.11 21.24
C PRO A 245 1.32 -16.39 20.58
N ALA A 246 0.26 -15.83 21.15
CA ALA A 246 -1.11 -15.96 20.66
C ALA A 246 -1.64 -14.59 20.23
N PHE A 247 -2.25 -14.52 19.04
CA PHE A 247 -2.91 -13.30 18.58
C PHE A 247 -4.16 -13.05 19.43
N SER A 248 -4.19 -11.92 20.12
CA SER A 248 -5.25 -11.55 21.08
C SER A 248 -6.22 -10.51 20.52
N GLY A 249 -5.84 -9.77 19.47
CA GLY A 249 -6.78 -8.92 18.75
C GLY A 249 -6.15 -7.76 17.98
N THR A 250 -7.01 -6.94 17.40
CA THR A 250 -6.64 -5.64 16.85
C THR A 250 -7.45 -4.53 17.50
N TRP A 251 -6.76 -3.45 17.84
CA TRP A 251 -7.33 -2.38 18.66
C TRP A 251 -7.06 -1.00 18.07
N LYS A 252 -7.91 -0.03 18.40
CA LYS A 252 -7.72 1.38 18.08
C LYS A 252 -7.70 2.20 19.36
N ALA A 253 -6.62 2.96 19.54
CA ALA A 253 -6.47 3.88 20.67
C ALA A 253 -7.48 5.03 20.61
N VAL A 254 -8.21 5.24 21.71
CA VAL A 254 -9.21 6.32 21.80
C VAL A 254 -8.64 7.62 22.39
N PRO A 255 -9.17 8.79 22.01
CA PRO A 255 -8.76 10.07 22.59
C PRO A 255 -9.44 10.29 23.94
N GLY A 256 -8.63 10.56 24.99
CA GLY A 256 -9.14 10.88 26.33
C GLY A 256 -9.88 9.70 26.99
N GLY A 257 -10.08 9.80 28.32
CA GLY A 257 -10.94 8.87 29.06
C GLY A 257 -10.24 7.84 29.94
N GLY A 258 -8.91 7.86 30.10
CA GLY A 258 -8.20 6.93 30.99
C GLY A 258 -7.79 7.54 32.33
N ARG A 259 -7.60 6.67 33.32
CA ARG A 259 -6.80 6.93 34.53
C ARG A 259 -5.35 7.27 34.14
N GLU A 260 -4.61 7.94 35.03
CA GLU A 260 -3.19 8.25 34.82
C GLU A 260 -2.43 6.97 34.40
N ARG A 261 -1.65 7.04 33.32
CA ARG A 261 -0.90 5.90 32.71
C ARG A 261 -1.71 4.79 32.04
N LEU A 262 -3.03 4.93 31.91
CA LEU A 262 -3.87 3.96 31.21
C LEU A 262 -4.25 4.44 29.79
N ARG A 263 -3.96 3.65 28.76
CA ARG A 263 -4.38 3.92 27.38
C ARG A 263 -5.57 3.05 27.02
N LEU A 264 -6.74 3.67 26.92
CA LEU A 264 -7.94 2.99 26.44
C LEU A 264 -7.90 2.70 24.93
N VAL A 265 -8.46 1.55 24.57
CA VAL A 265 -8.57 1.09 23.18
C VAL A 265 -9.93 0.45 22.94
N LEU A 266 -10.38 0.47 21.68
CA LEU A 266 -11.58 -0.23 21.23
C LEU A 266 -11.22 -1.30 20.20
N PRO A 267 -11.89 -2.47 20.23
CA PRO A 267 -11.60 -3.54 19.29
C PRO A 267 -12.02 -3.11 17.90
N VAL A 268 -11.20 -3.47 16.91
CA VAL A 268 -11.49 -3.24 15.50
C VAL A 268 -11.33 -4.56 14.75
N ALA A 269 -12.31 -4.94 13.93
CA ALA A 269 -12.21 -6.14 13.11
C ALA A 269 -11.23 -6.00 11.93
N ARG A 270 -10.96 -4.75 11.51
CA ARG A 270 -10.08 -4.41 10.39
C ARG A 270 -9.30 -3.14 10.71
N LEU A 271 -8.00 -3.15 10.40
CA LEU A 271 -7.12 -2.00 10.48
C LEU A 271 -7.43 -1.05 9.32
N ALA A 272 -8.10 0.06 9.61
CA ALA A 272 -8.41 1.09 8.63
C ALA A 272 -7.19 1.98 8.36
N LEU A 273 -6.41 1.62 7.34
CA LEU A 273 -5.25 2.38 6.90
C LEU A 273 -5.66 3.40 5.85
N GLN A 274 -5.74 4.66 6.28
CA GLN A 274 -6.08 5.78 5.42
C GLN A 274 -5.25 5.76 4.11
N ALA A 275 -5.94 5.84 2.97
CA ALA A 275 -5.42 5.73 1.60
C ALA A 275 -4.85 4.36 1.15
N LEU A 276 -4.68 3.38 2.04
CA LEU A 276 -4.20 2.03 1.68
C LEU A 276 -5.30 0.96 1.71
N GLY A 277 -6.35 1.14 2.51
CA GLY A 277 -7.48 0.20 2.59
C GLY A 277 -7.81 -0.22 4.00
N GLN A 278 -8.63 -1.27 4.14
CA GLN A 278 -9.00 -1.84 5.43
C GLN A 278 -8.68 -3.33 5.46
N PHE A 279 -7.79 -3.73 6.38
CA PHE A 279 -7.21 -5.06 6.39
C PHE A 279 -7.55 -5.79 7.68
N PRO A 280 -8.14 -7.01 7.63
CA PRO A 280 -7.95 -7.93 8.73
C PRO A 280 -6.47 -8.34 8.78
N VAL A 281 -5.97 -8.72 9.96
CA VAL A 281 -4.65 -9.38 10.06
C VAL A 281 -4.87 -10.86 9.77
N SER A 282 -4.40 -11.33 8.63
CA SER A 282 -4.58 -12.73 8.20
C SER A 282 -3.81 -13.70 9.09
N GLY A 283 -4.21 -14.99 9.09
CA GLY A 283 -3.52 -16.01 9.89
C GLY A 283 -2.02 -16.16 9.54
N GLN A 284 -1.64 -15.91 8.29
CA GLN A 284 -0.24 -15.91 7.88
C GLN A 284 0.54 -14.72 8.49
N GLU A 285 -0.06 -13.54 8.49
CA GLU A 285 0.53 -12.33 9.07
C GLU A 285 0.62 -12.43 10.60
N GLN A 286 -0.42 -12.99 11.24
CA GLN A 286 -0.41 -13.33 12.67
C GLN A 286 0.75 -14.27 13.00
N ALA A 287 0.92 -15.36 12.23
CA ALA A 287 2.01 -16.30 12.45
C ALA A 287 3.40 -15.68 12.26
N ALA A 288 3.57 -14.80 11.26
CA ALA A 288 4.83 -14.11 11.01
C ALA A 288 5.18 -13.13 12.14
N LEU A 289 4.21 -12.35 12.63
CA LEU A 289 4.39 -11.43 13.75
C LEU A 289 4.59 -12.17 15.08
N ALA A 290 3.91 -13.29 15.29
CA ALA A 290 4.14 -14.17 16.43
C ALA A 290 5.58 -14.75 16.42
N ALA A 291 6.10 -15.13 15.25
CA ALA A 291 7.42 -15.75 15.13
C ALA A 291 8.58 -14.82 15.53
N ILE A 292 8.41 -13.49 15.42
CA ILE A 292 9.42 -12.50 15.82
C ILE A 292 9.33 -12.09 17.30
N ALA A 293 8.31 -12.54 18.05
CA ALA A 293 8.04 -12.06 19.41
C ALA A 293 9.27 -12.12 20.34
N ALA A 294 9.97 -13.25 20.38
CA ALA A 294 11.15 -13.42 21.23
C ALA A 294 12.29 -12.44 20.87
N VAL A 295 12.48 -12.15 19.58
CA VAL A 295 13.50 -11.22 19.12
C VAL A 295 13.07 -9.77 19.38
N ALA A 296 11.78 -9.46 19.19
CA ALA A 296 11.23 -8.14 19.49
C ALA A 296 11.36 -7.81 20.98
N VAL A 297 10.99 -8.74 21.86
CA VAL A 297 11.14 -8.60 23.32
C VAL A 297 12.61 -8.46 23.71
N ALA A 298 13.51 -9.24 23.13
CA ALA A 298 14.94 -9.13 23.43
C ALA A 298 15.57 -7.79 22.99
N LYS A 299 15.10 -7.19 21.89
CA LYS A 299 15.67 -5.95 21.33
C LYS A 299 14.97 -4.66 21.82
N HIS A 300 13.67 -4.73 22.07
CA HIS A 300 12.81 -3.57 22.30
C HIS A 300 11.93 -3.72 23.55
N GLY A 301 12.18 -4.73 24.38
CA GLY A 301 11.37 -4.99 25.55
C GLY A 301 11.59 -3.99 26.68
N ASP A 302 10.60 -3.91 27.57
CA ASP A 302 10.60 -3.04 28.75
C ASP A 302 11.32 -3.63 29.98
N GLY A 303 11.75 -4.89 29.88
CA GLY A 303 12.41 -5.63 30.97
C GLY A 303 11.52 -6.70 31.61
N ASP A 304 10.20 -6.57 31.48
CA ASP A 304 9.21 -7.49 32.08
C ASP A 304 8.71 -8.54 31.07
N GLY A 305 9.33 -8.55 29.89
CA GLY A 305 9.00 -9.48 28.82
C GLY A 305 7.90 -8.98 27.89
N ASN A 306 7.51 -7.71 28.01
CA ASN A 306 6.63 -7.05 27.06
C ASN A 306 7.46 -6.28 26.02
N ALA A 307 6.86 -5.97 24.87
CA ALA A 307 7.44 -5.10 23.87
C ALA A 307 6.36 -4.44 23.00
N ILE A 308 6.63 -3.19 22.60
CA ILE A 308 5.85 -2.48 21.60
C ILE A 308 6.78 -1.87 20.56
N VAL A 309 6.51 -2.13 19.29
CA VAL A 309 7.30 -1.60 18.18
C VAL A 309 6.42 -1.00 17.10
N GLY A 310 6.98 -0.09 16.29
CA GLY A 310 6.31 0.37 15.08
C GLY A 310 6.22 -0.75 14.05
N PHE A 311 5.21 -0.69 13.18
CA PHE A 311 5.02 -1.69 12.13
C PHE A 311 6.25 -1.83 11.22
N ALA A 312 6.95 -0.74 10.92
CA ALA A 312 8.18 -0.75 10.14
C ALA A 312 9.30 -1.59 10.80
N ASP A 313 9.46 -1.46 12.12
CA ASP A 313 10.47 -2.20 12.88
C ASP A 313 10.11 -3.68 12.94
N ALA A 314 8.82 -4.01 13.15
CA ALA A 314 8.33 -5.39 13.07
C ALA A 314 8.62 -6.01 11.69
N MET A 315 8.38 -5.29 10.59
CA MET A 315 8.68 -5.78 9.25
C MET A 315 10.19 -5.97 9.01
N ALA A 316 11.04 -5.12 9.59
CA ALA A 316 12.49 -5.29 9.54
C ALA A 316 12.92 -6.57 10.29
N LEU A 317 12.39 -6.82 11.48
CA LEU A 317 12.65 -8.04 12.25
C LEU A 317 12.20 -9.31 11.51
N ILE A 318 11.04 -9.28 10.84
CA ILE A 318 10.56 -10.38 10.00
C ILE A 318 11.57 -10.68 8.88
N SER A 319 12.04 -9.63 8.20
CA SER A 319 13.01 -9.77 7.10
C SER A 319 14.35 -10.33 7.59
N GLU A 320 14.85 -9.87 8.73
CA GLU A 320 16.07 -10.39 9.36
C GLU A 320 15.94 -11.87 9.77
N GLN A 321 14.82 -12.26 10.39
CA GLN A 321 14.57 -13.63 10.80
C GLN A 321 14.43 -14.58 9.60
N ALA A 322 13.74 -14.15 8.54
CA ALA A 322 13.63 -14.89 7.30
C ALA A 322 15.01 -15.15 6.68
N GLY A 323 15.85 -14.11 6.56
CA GLY A 323 17.22 -14.23 6.07
C GLY A 323 18.09 -15.17 6.92
N SER A 324 18.00 -15.08 8.25
CA SER A 324 18.69 -16.00 9.18
C SER A 324 18.20 -17.45 9.04
N SER A 325 16.90 -17.66 8.83
CA SER A 325 16.35 -19.01 8.66
C SER A 325 16.80 -19.64 7.34
N LEU A 326 16.86 -18.85 6.26
CA LEU A 326 17.31 -19.28 4.95
C LEU A 326 18.82 -19.55 4.96
N ALA A 327 19.61 -18.71 5.62
CA ALA A 327 21.05 -18.94 5.83
C ALA A 327 21.32 -20.26 6.57
N ARG A 328 20.58 -20.55 7.66
CA ARG A 328 20.70 -21.84 8.37
C ARG A 328 20.27 -23.04 7.53
N ALA A 329 19.29 -22.88 6.66
CA ALA A 329 18.89 -23.93 5.72
C ALA A 329 19.99 -24.17 4.66
N PHE A 330 20.64 -23.09 4.21
CA PHE A 330 21.78 -23.17 3.31
C PHE A 330 23.00 -23.83 3.98
N ASP A 331 23.27 -23.55 5.25
CA ASP A 331 24.35 -24.21 6.02
C ASP A 331 24.15 -25.74 6.04
N ARG A 332 22.91 -26.21 6.24
CA ARG A 332 22.59 -27.65 6.17
C ARG A 332 22.77 -28.20 4.77
N ALA A 333 22.42 -27.45 3.73
CA ALA A 333 22.65 -27.87 2.35
C ALA A 333 24.15 -27.96 2.01
N MET A 334 24.97 -27.04 2.52
CA MET A 334 26.43 -27.06 2.40
C MET A 334 27.04 -28.28 3.14
N GLN A 335 26.51 -28.62 4.30
CA GLN A 335 26.91 -29.85 5.00
C GLN A 335 26.50 -31.10 4.22
N HIS A 336 25.30 -31.11 3.64
CA HIS A 336 24.80 -32.24 2.84
C HIS A 336 25.68 -32.53 1.61
N ILE A 337 26.10 -31.50 0.86
CA ILE A 337 26.99 -31.73 -0.30
C ILE A 337 28.36 -32.28 0.14
N TYR A 338 28.84 -31.92 1.34
CA TYR A 338 30.04 -32.52 1.92
C TYR A 338 29.82 -33.99 2.27
N ASP A 339 28.73 -34.30 2.97
CA ASP A 339 28.40 -35.66 3.38
C ASP A 339 28.28 -36.58 2.15
N GLU A 340 27.57 -36.11 1.11
CA GLU A 340 27.45 -36.80 -0.18
C GLU A 340 28.81 -36.99 -0.87
N ALA A 341 29.71 -36.00 -0.82
CA ALA A 341 31.05 -36.13 -1.37
C ALA A 341 31.84 -37.27 -0.71
N THR A 342 31.65 -37.47 0.59
CA THR A 342 32.35 -38.53 1.32
C THR A 342 31.92 -39.94 0.91
N THR A 343 30.73 -40.10 0.33
CA THR A 343 30.19 -41.41 -0.07
C THR A 343 30.98 -42.07 -1.21
N PHE A 344 31.59 -41.28 -2.10
CA PHE A 344 32.49 -41.76 -3.15
C PHE A 344 33.98 -41.57 -2.81
N GLY A 345 34.30 -41.30 -1.53
CA GLY A 345 35.66 -41.26 -1.02
C GLY A 345 36.34 -39.89 -1.08
N TYR A 346 35.66 -38.84 -1.57
CA TYR A 346 36.22 -37.49 -1.57
C TYR A 346 35.96 -36.76 -0.24
N ARG A 347 37.02 -36.37 0.48
CA ARG A 347 36.92 -35.71 1.80
C ARG A 347 37.58 -34.33 1.80
N PRO A 348 36.86 -33.26 1.41
CA PRO A 348 37.42 -31.92 1.36
C PRO A 348 37.54 -31.29 2.75
N THR A 349 38.67 -31.54 3.44
CA THR A 349 38.92 -31.03 4.79
C THR A 349 38.98 -29.50 4.88
N PHE A 350 39.47 -28.84 3.83
CA PHE A 350 39.49 -27.38 3.74
C PHE A 350 38.08 -26.78 3.67
N PHE A 351 37.18 -27.41 2.90
CA PHE A 351 35.78 -26.99 2.81
C PHE A 351 35.06 -27.12 4.16
N LEU A 352 35.25 -28.24 4.87
CA LEU A 352 34.65 -28.44 6.19
C LEU A 352 35.15 -27.42 7.21
N LYS A 353 36.45 -27.09 7.17
CA LYS A 353 37.04 -26.04 8.02
C LYS A 353 36.41 -24.67 7.74
N MET A 354 36.29 -24.28 6.46
CA MET A 354 35.65 -23.01 6.08
C MET A 354 34.20 -22.95 6.55
N LEU A 355 33.45 -24.04 6.39
CA LEU A 355 32.05 -24.12 6.82
C LEU A 355 31.91 -23.92 8.34
N ALA A 356 32.81 -24.50 9.13
CA ALA A 356 32.84 -24.30 10.58
C ALA A 356 33.25 -22.88 11.01
N GLU A 357 34.17 -22.24 10.28
CA GLU A 357 34.70 -20.91 10.62
C GLU A 357 33.81 -19.75 10.15
N HIS A 358 33.08 -19.93 9.05
CA HIS A 358 32.38 -18.83 8.38
C HIS A 358 30.89 -19.08 8.14
N GLY A 359 30.39 -20.30 8.36
CA GLY A 359 29.04 -20.68 7.94
C GLY A 359 28.93 -20.82 6.42
N GLY A 360 27.82 -21.38 5.95
CA GLY A 360 27.62 -21.80 4.58
C GLY A 360 27.57 -20.64 3.60
N VAL A 361 26.81 -19.58 3.90
CA VAL A 361 26.64 -18.44 2.98
C VAL A 361 27.98 -17.75 2.69
N GLU A 362 28.74 -17.42 3.73
CA GLU A 362 30.03 -16.74 3.56
C GLU A 362 31.10 -17.67 2.95
N THR A 363 31.10 -18.96 3.31
CA THR A 363 31.94 -19.98 2.65
C THR A 363 31.67 -20.03 1.15
N ALA A 364 30.39 -20.04 0.75
CA ALA A 364 30.02 -20.06 -0.66
C ALA A 364 30.47 -18.80 -1.41
N ARG A 365 30.31 -17.60 -0.81
CA ARG A 365 30.81 -16.35 -1.42
C ARG A 365 32.32 -16.39 -1.64
N ARG A 366 33.08 -16.88 -0.66
CA ARG A 366 34.54 -17.00 -0.75
C ARG A 366 34.97 -17.94 -1.86
N LEU A 367 34.31 -19.09 -1.99
CA LEU A 367 34.63 -20.09 -3.03
C LEU A 367 34.25 -19.63 -4.44
N VAL A 368 33.11 -18.94 -4.58
CA VAL A 368 32.66 -18.42 -5.88
C VAL A 368 33.51 -17.24 -6.33
N ARG A 369 33.84 -16.30 -5.44
CA ARG A 369 34.66 -15.11 -5.77
C ARG A 369 36.16 -15.43 -5.87
N GLY A 370 36.62 -16.50 -5.25
CA GLY A 370 38.00 -16.98 -5.33
C GLY A 370 38.32 -17.62 -6.69
N SER A 371 39.60 -17.83 -6.96
CA SER A 371 40.07 -18.66 -8.08
C SER A 371 39.59 -20.11 -7.92
N ALA A 372 39.43 -20.84 -9.02
CA ALA A 372 39.03 -22.25 -9.01
C ALA A 372 39.85 -23.03 -7.98
N THR A 373 39.17 -23.56 -6.96
CA THR A 373 39.79 -24.36 -5.91
C THR A 373 39.94 -25.80 -6.39
N SER A 374 41.01 -26.49 -5.97
CA SER A 374 41.28 -27.89 -6.30
C SER A 374 40.07 -28.82 -6.07
N GLY A 375 39.19 -28.49 -5.12
CA GLY A 375 37.98 -29.27 -4.88
C GLY A 375 36.90 -29.20 -5.96
N PHE A 376 36.82 -28.10 -6.72
CA PHE A 376 35.91 -28.01 -7.87
C PHE A 376 36.38 -28.94 -9.00
N GLU A 377 37.68 -28.96 -9.27
CA GLU A 377 38.30 -29.84 -10.27
C GLU A 377 38.10 -31.31 -9.89
N THR A 378 38.31 -31.68 -8.62
CA THR A 378 38.07 -33.05 -8.16
C THR A 378 36.61 -33.47 -8.34
N LEU A 379 35.63 -32.60 -8.06
CA LEU A 379 34.21 -32.91 -8.31
C LEU A 379 33.91 -33.09 -9.80
N TRP A 380 34.56 -32.32 -10.68
CA TRP A 380 34.45 -32.48 -12.13
C TRP A 380 35.03 -33.80 -12.62
N GLU A 381 36.21 -34.20 -12.14
CA GLU A 381 36.83 -35.50 -12.47
C GLU A 381 35.95 -36.70 -12.12
N HIS A 382 35.14 -36.56 -11.07
CA HIS A 382 34.20 -37.60 -10.61
C HIS A 382 32.80 -37.47 -11.25
N GLY A 383 32.59 -36.49 -12.14
CA GLY A 383 31.28 -36.22 -12.75
C GLY A 383 30.20 -35.74 -11.76
N ARG A 384 30.60 -35.24 -10.58
CA ARG A 384 29.72 -34.85 -9.47
C ARG A 384 29.66 -33.34 -9.24
N LEU A 385 29.64 -32.55 -10.34
CA LEU A 385 29.46 -31.10 -10.24
C LEU A 385 28.10 -30.69 -9.67
N ASP A 386 27.14 -31.60 -9.55
CA ASP A 386 25.90 -31.41 -8.78
C ASP A 386 26.16 -31.11 -7.30
N LEU A 387 27.28 -31.58 -6.74
CA LEU A 387 27.70 -31.32 -5.36
C LEU A 387 28.57 -30.07 -5.22
N SER A 388 28.83 -29.35 -6.32
CA SER A 388 29.60 -28.11 -6.25
C SER A 388 28.82 -26.99 -5.58
N VAL A 389 29.54 -26.06 -4.95
CA VAL A 389 28.94 -24.84 -4.38
C VAL A 389 28.28 -24.02 -5.48
N GLU A 390 28.88 -23.98 -6.66
CA GLU A 390 28.40 -23.27 -7.83
C GLU A 390 27.04 -23.81 -8.29
N ALA A 391 26.85 -25.14 -8.31
CA ALA A 391 25.57 -25.74 -8.62
C ALA A 391 24.54 -25.46 -7.51
N LEU A 392 24.98 -25.53 -6.24
CA LEU A 392 24.11 -25.29 -5.10
C LEU A 392 23.58 -23.84 -5.07
N ILE A 393 24.42 -22.82 -5.26
CA ILE A 393 23.96 -21.41 -5.18
C ILE A 393 23.04 -20.99 -6.32
N LEU A 394 22.96 -21.77 -7.41
CA LEU A 394 22.07 -21.51 -8.53
C LEU A 394 20.67 -22.10 -8.36
N GLN A 395 20.45 -22.94 -7.36
CA GLN A 395 19.13 -23.52 -7.14
C GLN A 395 18.14 -22.41 -6.73
N PRO A 396 16.90 -22.41 -7.27
CA PRO A 396 15.95 -21.30 -7.09
C PRO A 396 15.70 -20.90 -5.64
N GLN A 397 15.70 -21.87 -4.72
CA GLN A 397 15.44 -21.65 -3.30
C GLN A 397 16.55 -20.87 -2.56
N TRP A 398 17.75 -20.73 -3.13
CA TRP A 398 18.87 -20.01 -2.51
C TRP A 398 19.15 -18.66 -3.15
N ARG A 399 18.39 -18.29 -4.20
CA ARG A 399 18.62 -17.08 -4.99
C ARG A 399 18.73 -15.81 -4.14
N GLU A 400 17.94 -15.69 -3.08
CA GLU A 400 17.88 -14.50 -2.23
C GLU A 400 19.14 -14.30 -1.36
N LEU A 401 19.99 -15.32 -1.20
CA LEU A 401 21.22 -15.23 -0.39
C LEU A 401 22.43 -14.68 -1.14
N PHE A 402 22.38 -14.70 -2.48
CA PHE A 402 23.52 -14.42 -3.37
C PHE A 402 23.19 -13.33 -4.38
N SER A 403 24.19 -12.54 -4.75
CA SER A 403 24.04 -11.49 -5.75
C SER A 403 24.00 -12.05 -7.17
N ASP A 404 23.42 -11.28 -8.10
CA ASP A 404 23.40 -11.66 -9.53
C ASP A 404 24.82 -11.86 -10.09
N GLU A 405 25.82 -11.11 -9.59
CA GLU A 405 27.22 -11.27 -9.98
C GLU A 405 27.80 -12.61 -9.51
N GLU A 406 27.51 -13.02 -8.26
CA GLU A 406 27.92 -14.34 -7.75
C GLU A 406 27.28 -15.47 -8.56
N ALA A 407 25.99 -15.34 -8.88
CA ALA A 407 25.30 -16.31 -9.73
C ALA A 407 25.87 -16.35 -11.16
N LYS A 408 26.28 -15.20 -11.73
CA LYS A 408 26.94 -15.16 -13.05
C LYS A 408 28.28 -15.89 -13.03
N ILE A 409 29.10 -15.67 -12.00
CA ILE A 409 30.40 -16.34 -11.86
C ILE A 409 30.22 -17.85 -11.76
N ALA A 410 29.29 -18.33 -10.92
CA ALA A 410 28.98 -19.76 -10.80
C ALA A 410 28.48 -20.37 -12.10
N ARG A 411 27.53 -19.71 -12.81
CA ARG A 411 27.05 -20.19 -14.12
C ARG A 411 28.17 -20.29 -15.14
N ARG A 412 29.04 -19.29 -15.20
CA ARG A 412 30.20 -19.28 -16.11
C ARG A 412 31.13 -20.45 -15.79
N ARG A 413 31.48 -20.65 -14.51
CA ARG A 413 32.38 -21.72 -14.09
C ARG A 413 31.82 -23.11 -14.42
N LEU A 414 30.53 -23.35 -14.17
CA LEU A 414 29.90 -24.62 -14.54
C LEU A 414 29.88 -24.83 -16.06
N LYS A 415 29.57 -23.78 -16.83
CA LYS A 415 29.55 -23.82 -18.30
C LYS A 415 30.93 -24.10 -18.89
N ASP A 416 31.98 -23.50 -18.34
CA ASP A 416 33.36 -23.69 -18.79
C ASP A 416 33.81 -25.16 -18.65
N PHE A 417 33.17 -25.92 -17.76
CA PHE A 417 33.41 -27.36 -17.52
C PHE A 417 32.30 -28.27 -18.09
N GLY A 418 31.41 -27.72 -18.94
CA GLY A 418 30.38 -28.49 -19.65
C GLY A 418 29.16 -28.89 -18.82
N TYR A 419 28.96 -28.31 -17.64
CA TYR A 419 27.82 -28.60 -16.78
C TYR A 419 26.66 -27.61 -16.99
N ALA A 420 25.47 -28.14 -17.27
CA ALA A 420 24.24 -27.36 -17.41
C ALA A 420 23.34 -27.61 -16.18
N PRO A 421 23.20 -26.63 -15.27
CA PRO A 421 22.31 -26.74 -14.13
C PRO A 421 20.85 -26.61 -14.60
N ASP A 422 20.28 -27.69 -15.16
CA ASP A 422 18.84 -27.89 -15.40
C ASP A 422 18.49 -29.29 -15.99
N SER A 423 19.44 -30.20 -16.21
CA SER A 423 19.10 -31.60 -16.49
C SER A 423 18.85 -32.35 -15.17
N LYS A 424 17.60 -32.80 -14.96
CA LYS A 424 17.23 -33.81 -13.93
C LYS A 424 18.29 -34.91 -13.81
N PRO A 425 18.51 -35.52 -12.62
CA PRO A 425 19.40 -36.66 -12.51
C PRO A 425 18.88 -37.78 -13.42
N ALA A 426 19.72 -38.24 -14.34
CA ALA A 426 19.56 -39.56 -14.92
C ALA A 426 19.76 -40.55 -13.76
N GLY A 427 18.67 -41.15 -13.30
CA GLY A 427 18.76 -42.30 -12.40
C GLY A 427 19.64 -43.36 -13.05
N GLY A 428 20.71 -43.73 -12.36
CA GLY A 428 21.56 -44.87 -12.70
C GLY A 428 21.31 -45.98 -11.70
N ASN A 429 21.04 -47.17 -12.24
CA ASN A 429 20.71 -48.45 -11.60
C ASN A 429 21.43 -48.79 -10.30
#